data_AF-A0A1J4V2X2-F1
#
_entry.id   AF-A0A1J4V2X2-F1
#
_cell.length_a   1.000
_cell.length_b   1.000
_cell.length_c   1.000
_cell.angle_alpha   90.00
_cell.angle_beta   90.00
_cell.angle_gamma   90.00
#
_symmetry.space_group_name_H-M   'P 1'
#
loop_
_entity.id
_entity.type
_entity.pdbx_description
1 polymer ?
#
loop_
_entity_poly.entity_id
_entity_poly.type
_entity_poly.pdbx_seq_one_letter_code
_entity_poly.pdbx_strand_id
1 'polypeptide(L)'
;MHSLLKTIFSVIVAVAIGLTVVFFAWRAETLQKNNAPFEQTISGDSWKDSLLVVPVASSSKVLRETRKNSAVATTTTDLIARELLVNYAVLQQSTGTTTLSDADAQALAQVVVQKIVLPKGVQYSTKNLTISSDNTDSAFSTYAKNVGETIQTFSSSQRINELAVVAEALSTKDSATLQKLSSSINDYRALEKKLLAISAPSAVAPLHLRLVQNYANIEASIVGMKNIVSDPVVGLASLDQYNKEMTALDSLAVEYRNYSPAR
;
A
#
# COMPACT_ATOMS: atom_id res chain seq x y z
N MET A 1 -3.88 22.49 37.09
CA MET A 1 -4.77 22.21 35.95
C MET A 1 -4.07 21.73 34.67
N HIS A 2 -2.82 22.12 34.39
CA HIS A 2 -2.10 21.79 33.15
C HIS A 2 -1.71 20.29 32.97
N SER A 3 -1.61 19.52 34.06
CA SER A 3 -1.30 18.09 34.03
C SER A 3 -2.49 17.24 33.55
N LEU A 4 -3.69 17.54 34.03
CA LEU A 4 -4.92 16.81 33.71
C LEU A 4 -5.28 16.85 32.22
N LEU A 5 -5.07 18.00 31.55
CA LEU A 5 -5.39 18.16 30.12
C LEU A 5 -4.41 17.38 29.21
N LYS A 6 -3.14 17.27 29.59
CA LYS A 6 -2.15 16.42 28.91
C LYS A 6 -2.52 14.95 29.01
N THR A 7 -3.00 14.52 30.18
CA THR A 7 -3.48 13.16 30.40
C THR A 7 -4.74 12.89 29.57
N ILE A 8 -5.68 13.83 29.49
CA ILE A 8 -6.92 13.67 28.72
C ILE A 8 -6.66 13.63 27.20
N PHE A 9 -5.83 14.53 26.67
CA PHE A 9 -5.44 14.55 25.25
C PHE A 9 -4.70 13.26 24.83
N SER A 10 -3.75 12.81 25.66
CA SER A 10 -2.98 11.58 25.44
C SER A 10 -3.88 10.34 25.49
N VAL A 11 -4.81 10.26 26.46
CA VAL A 11 -5.67 9.09 26.64
C VAL A 11 -6.74 8.99 25.55
N ILE A 12 -7.39 10.08 25.14
CA ILE A 12 -8.48 10.01 24.14
C ILE A 12 -7.94 9.62 22.75
N VAL A 13 -6.84 10.22 22.31
CA VAL A 13 -6.23 9.92 21.00
C VAL A 13 -5.53 8.55 21.02
N ALA A 14 -4.87 8.17 22.13
CA ALA A 14 -4.25 6.85 22.25
C ALA A 14 -5.28 5.71 22.39
N VAL A 15 -6.45 5.96 22.97
CA VAL A 15 -7.52 4.95 23.02
C VAL A 15 -8.19 4.82 21.65
N ALA A 16 -8.47 5.91 20.94
CA ALA A 16 -9.09 5.82 19.61
C ALA A 16 -8.16 5.15 18.57
N ILE A 17 -6.86 5.50 18.56
CA ILE A 17 -5.89 4.92 17.62
C ILE A 17 -5.32 3.57 18.12
N GLY A 18 -5.21 3.38 19.43
CA GLY A 18 -4.84 2.09 20.01
C GLY A 18 -5.92 1.04 19.81
N LEU A 19 -7.20 1.42 19.92
CA LEU A 19 -8.32 0.52 19.64
C LEU A 19 -8.41 0.19 18.15
N THR A 20 -8.03 1.08 17.21
CA THR A 20 -7.93 0.67 15.79
C THR A 20 -6.85 -0.36 15.58
N VAL A 21 -5.64 -0.13 16.10
CA VAL A 21 -4.51 -1.06 15.94
C VAL A 21 -4.78 -2.39 16.64
N VAL A 22 -5.34 -2.39 17.85
CA VAL A 22 -5.70 -3.62 18.58
C VAL A 22 -6.90 -4.33 17.95
N PHE A 23 -7.90 -3.61 17.44
CA PHE A 23 -9.03 -4.22 16.73
C PHE A 23 -8.59 -4.86 15.40
N PHE A 24 -7.60 -4.28 14.70
CA PHE A 24 -7.00 -4.89 13.49
C PHE A 24 -6.01 -6.02 13.82
N ALA A 25 -5.19 -5.90 14.87
CA ALA A 25 -4.23 -6.92 15.28
C ALA A 25 -4.90 -8.17 15.89
N TRP A 26 -5.98 -8.00 16.67
CA TRP A 26 -6.69 -9.12 17.29
C TRP A 26 -7.64 -9.85 16.33
N ARG A 27 -8.06 -9.20 15.22
CA ARG A 27 -8.78 -9.88 14.12
C ARG A 27 -7.86 -10.57 13.11
N ALA A 28 -6.56 -10.25 13.08
CA ALA A 28 -5.57 -10.95 12.25
C ALA A 28 -5.19 -12.34 12.81
N GLU A 29 -5.51 -12.63 14.08
CA GLU A 29 -5.13 -13.87 14.77
C GLU A 29 -5.91 -15.14 14.34
N THR A 30 -6.80 -15.05 13.34
CA THR A 30 -7.47 -16.22 12.75
C THR A 30 -7.29 -16.32 11.24
N LEU A 31 -6.14 -15.91 10.72
CA LEU A 31 -5.63 -16.57 9.50
C LEU A 31 -5.33 -18.02 9.88
N GLN A 32 -6.36 -18.86 9.75
CA GLN A 32 -6.27 -20.31 9.80
C GLN A 32 -5.00 -20.71 9.07
N LYS A 33 -4.15 -21.48 9.75
CA LYS A 33 -2.96 -22.13 9.22
C LYS A 33 -3.42 -22.99 8.02
N ASN A 34 -3.47 -22.37 6.86
CA ASN A 34 -4.07 -22.96 5.68
C ASN A 34 -3.02 -23.92 5.13
N ASN A 35 -3.15 -25.19 5.47
CA ASN A 35 -2.29 -26.28 4.97
C ASN A 35 -2.57 -26.60 3.50
N ALA A 36 -3.08 -25.64 2.71
CA ALA A 36 -3.05 -25.74 1.27
C ALA A 36 -1.57 -25.80 0.88
N PRO A 37 -1.14 -26.82 0.11
CA PRO A 37 0.22 -26.86 -0.41
C PRO A 37 0.33 -25.73 -1.43
N PHE A 38 0.63 -24.53 -0.96
CA PHE A 38 1.31 -23.56 -1.80
C PHE A 38 2.57 -24.31 -2.27
N GLU A 39 2.70 -24.44 -3.59
CA GLU A 39 3.80 -25.12 -4.23
C GLU A 39 5.14 -24.78 -3.58
N GLN A 40 6.01 -25.79 -3.57
CA GLN A 40 7.34 -25.82 -2.96
C GLN A 40 7.92 -24.43 -2.76
N THR A 41 8.17 -24.09 -1.49
CA THR A 41 9.05 -22.98 -1.12
C THR A 41 10.30 -23.08 -1.98
N ILE A 42 10.45 -22.19 -2.96
CA ILE A 42 11.67 -22.01 -3.72
C ILE A 42 12.70 -21.53 -2.69
N SER A 43 13.40 -22.49 -2.10
CA SER A 43 14.41 -22.28 -1.07
C SER A 43 15.77 -22.41 -1.75
N GLY A 44 16.66 -21.44 -1.52
CA GLY A 44 18.01 -21.41 -2.08
C GLY A 44 18.07 -21.10 -3.58
N ASP A 45 19.07 -21.64 -4.26
CA ASP A 45 19.37 -21.42 -5.69
C ASP A 45 18.38 -22.11 -6.66
N SER A 46 17.33 -22.78 -6.16
CA SER A 46 16.38 -23.57 -6.95
C SER A 46 15.61 -22.78 -8.02
N TRP A 47 15.55 -21.44 -7.90
CA TRP A 47 14.99 -20.59 -8.95
C TRP A 47 15.87 -20.54 -10.21
N LYS A 48 17.19 -20.76 -10.08
CA LYS A 48 18.14 -20.79 -11.21
C LYS A 48 17.86 -21.97 -12.13
N ASP A 49 17.42 -23.10 -11.57
CA ASP A 49 17.06 -24.31 -12.32
C ASP A 49 15.74 -24.15 -13.09
N SER A 50 14.88 -23.21 -12.67
CA SER A 50 13.62 -22.90 -13.35
C SER A 50 13.82 -22.01 -14.58
N LEU A 51 15.01 -21.40 -14.75
CA LEU A 51 15.34 -20.55 -15.90
C LEU A 51 16.01 -21.40 -16.99
N LEU A 52 15.19 -21.94 -17.90
CA LEU A 52 15.68 -22.67 -19.05
C LEU A 52 16.41 -21.75 -20.04
N VAL A 53 17.50 -22.26 -20.61
CA VAL A 53 18.20 -21.61 -21.72
C VAL A 53 17.24 -21.45 -22.90
N VAL A 54 17.02 -20.21 -23.35
CA VAL A 54 16.24 -19.95 -24.55
C VAL A 54 17.16 -20.17 -25.77
N PRO A 55 16.93 -21.19 -26.62
CA PRO A 55 17.77 -21.41 -27.79
C PRO A 55 17.62 -20.22 -28.76
N VAL A 56 18.74 -19.60 -29.11
CA VAL A 56 18.82 -18.37 -29.94
C VAL A 56 18.12 -18.53 -31.31
N ALA A 57 18.10 -19.75 -31.85
CA ALA A 57 17.43 -20.06 -33.12
C ALA A 57 15.89 -20.01 -33.04
N SER A 58 15.31 -20.29 -31.87
CA SER A 58 13.85 -20.35 -31.66
C SER A 58 13.27 -19.00 -31.26
N SER A 59 14.04 -18.15 -30.57
CA SER A 59 13.56 -16.85 -30.08
C SER A 59 13.24 -15.88 -31.21
N SER A 60 14.06 -15.81 -32.27
CA SER A 60 13.85 -14.85 -33.37
C SER A 60 12.59 -15.15 -34.21
N LYS A 61 12.25 -16.43 -34.39
CA LYS A 61 11.07 -16.87 -35.15
C LYS A 61 9.79 -16.72 -34.32
N VAL A 62 9.82 -17.17 -33.06
CA VAL A 62 8.71 -17.01 -32.10
C VAL A 62 8.43 -15.52 -31.82
N LEU A 63 9.45 -14.68 -31.61
CA LEU A 63 9.25 -13.24 -31.40
C LEU A 63 8.70 -12.51 -32.64
N ARG A 64 9.00 -13.00 -33.86
CA ARG A 64 8.46 -12.46 -35.12
C ARG A 64 7.02 -12.88 -35.39
N GLU A 65 6.67 -14.13 -35.10
CA GLU A 65 5.29 -14.64 -35.25
C GLU A 65 4.35 -14.06 -34.18
N THR A 66 4.82 -13.94 -32.93
CA THR A 66 4.08 -13.26 -31.86
C THR A 66 3.82 -11.79 -32.20
N ARG A 67 4.76 -11.07 -32.83
CA ARG A 67 4.56 -9.65 -33.23
C ARG A 67 3.44 -9.45 -34.27
N LYS A 68 3.09 -10.46 -35.08
CA LYS A 68 1.98 -10.38 -36.05
C LYS A 68 0.59 -10.61 -35.42
N ASN A 69 0.51 -11.31 -34.30
CA ASN A 69 -0.75 -11.71 -33.66
C ASN A 69 -0.91 -11.22 -32.20
N SER A 70 0.02 -10.40 -31.69
CA SER A 70 -0.05 -9.95 -30.29
C SER A 70 -1.19 -8.95 -30.10
N ALA A 71 -2.15 -9.33 -29.26
CA ALA A 71 -2.92 -8.37 -28.51
C ALA A 71 -1.94 -7.39 -27.83
N VAL A 72 -2.20 -6.10 -27.94
CA VAL A 72 -1.39 -5.06 -27.28
C VAL A 72 -1.36 -5.38 -25.78
N ALA A 73 -0.17 -5.54 -25.19
CA ALA A 73 -0.03 -5.74 -23.75
C ALA A 73 -0.78 -4.62 -23.03
N THR A 74 -1.77 -4.97 -22.20
CA THR A 74 -2.66 -3.98 -21.57
C THR A 74 -2.42 -3.84 -20.07
N THR A 75 -1.77 -4.81 -19.44
CA THR A 75 -1.50 -4.80 -17.99
C THR A 75 -0.03 -4.49 -17.71
N THR A 76 0.25 -3.94 -16.52
CA THR A 76 1.63 -3.74 -16.05
C THR A 76 2.36 -5.07 -15.90
N THR A 77 1.65 -6.13 -15.50
CA THR A 77 2.17 -7.50 -15.46
C THR A 77 2.67 -7.95 -16.85
N ASP A 78 1.90 -7.76 -17.92
CA ASP A 78 2.31 -8.12 -19.29
C ASP A 78 3.56 -7.34 -19.73
N LEU A 79 3.57 -6.03 -19.44
CA LEU A 79 4.70 -5.16 -19.78
C LEU A 79 5.98 -5.60 -19.06
N ILE A 80 5.86 -5.94 -17.78
CA ILE A 80 6.98 -6.41 -16.95
C ILE A 80 7.48 -7.77 -17.40
N ALA A 81 6.58 -8.73 -17.67
CA ALA A 81 6.98 -10.05 -18.16
C ALA A 81 7.75 -9.92 -19.48
N ARG A 82 7.27 -9.07 -20.39
CA ARG A 82 7.94 -8.82 -21.68
C ARG A 82 9.31 -8.17 -21.50
N GLU A 83 9.39 -7.16 -20.65
CA GLU A 83 10.64 -6.47 -20.35
C GLU A 83 11.67 -7.40 -19.71
N LEU A 84 11.23 -8.21 -18.74
CA LEU A 84 12.05 -9.19 -18.05
C LEU A 84 12.65 -10.18 -19.06
N LEU A 85 11.82 -10.75 -19.95
CA LEU A 85 12.26 -11.69 -20.97
C LEU A 85 13.23 -11.06 -21.99
N VAL A 86 12.97 -9.81 -22.39
CA VAL A 86 13.86 -9.09 -23.33
C VAL A 86 15.22 -8.82 -22.68
N ASN A 87 15.23 -8.27 -21.47
CA ASN A 87 16.48 -7.95 -20.77
C ASN A 87 17.25 -9.20 -20.39
N TYR A 88 16.57 -10.29 -20.02
CA TYR A 88 17.18 -11.59 -19.80
C TYR A 88 17.87 -12.13 -21.06
N ALA A 89 17.20 -12.08 -22.22
CA ALA A 89 17.77 -12.55 -23.48
C ALA A 89 18.98 -11.70 -23.93
N VAL A 90 18.92 -10.37 -23.76
CA VAL A 90 20.05 -9.47 -24.04
C VAL A 90 21.24 -9.79 -23.15
N LEU A 91 20.99 -10.00 -21.87
CA LEU A 91 22.05 -10.32 -20.92
C LEU A 91 22.74 -11.65 -21.28
N GLN A 92 21.98 -12.72 -21.55
CA GLN A 92 22.54 -14.00 -21.99
C GLN A 92 23.40 -13.88 -23.25
N GLN A 93 22.98 -13.05 -24.21
CA GLN A 93 23.78 -12.78 -25.42
C GLN A 93 25.09 -12.06 -25.08
N SER A 94 25.08 -11.13 -24.12
CA SER A 94 26.25 -10.32 -23.76
C SER A 94 27.28 -11.08 -22.92
N THR A 95 26.85 -11.99 -22.05
CA THR A 95 27.74 -12.76 -21.17
C THR A 95 28.23 -14.06 -21.81
N GLY A 96 27.52 -14.57 -22.82
CA GLY A 96 27.79 -15.88 -23.41
C GLY A 96 27.53 -17.04 -22.43
N THR A 97 26.86 -16.77 -21.31
CA THR A 97 26.53 -17.75 -20.27
C THR A 97 25.05 -18.11 -20.32
N THR A 98 24.75 -19.35 -19.98
CA THR A 98 23.40 -19.87 -19.81
C THR A 98 22.83 -19.62 -18.42
N THR A 99 23.68 -19.20 -17.48
CA THR A 99 23.36 -18.95 -16.07
C THR A 99 23.51 -17.48 -15.73
N LEU A 100 22.59 -17.00 -14.88
CA LEU A 100 22.59 -15.67 -14.28
C LEU A 100 23.41 -15.69 -12.99
N SER A 101 24.29 -14.71 -12.78
CA SER A 101 24.83 -14.45 -11.45
C SER A 101 23.75 -13.78 -10.57
N ASP A 102 23.91 -13.83 -9.25
CA ASP A 102 22.99 -13.16 -8.33
C ASP A 102 22.99 -11.63 -8.53
N ALA A 103 24.16 -11.06 -8.86
CA ALA A 103 24.28 -9.63 -9.15
C ALA A 103 23.49 -9.22 -10.40
N ASP A 104 23.57 -10.04 -11.46
CA ASP A 104 22.81 -9.80 -12.69
C ASP A 104 21.30 -9.95 -12.47
N ALA A 105 20.90 -10.96 -11.70
CA ALA A 105 19.49 -11.18 -11.38
C ALA A 105 18.91 -10.03 -10.56
N GLN A 106 19.70 -9.50 -9.61
CA GLN A 106 19.29 -8.35 -8.82
C GLN A 106 19.22 -7.06 -9.64
N ALA A 107 20.17 -6.84 -10.57
CA ALA A 107 20.13 -5.71 -11.49
C ALA A 107 18.88 -5.79 -12.40
N LEU A 108 18.58 -6.97 -12.94
CA LEU A 108 17.40 -7.21 -13.75
C LEU A 108 16.09 -6.97 -12.95
N ALA A 109 16.02 -7.46 -11.71
CA ALA A 109 14.89 -7.23 -10.82
C ALA A 109 14.68 -5.73 -10.53
N GLN A 110 15.76 -4.97 -10.28
CA GLN A 110 15.66 -3.53 -10.04
C GLN A 110 15.13 -2.76 -11.25
N VAL A 111 15.59 -3.11 -12.47
CA VAL A 111 15.08 -2.49 -13.70
C VAL A 111 13.56 -2.72 -13.84
N VAL A 112 13.10 -3.93 -13.51
CA VAL A 112 11.69 -4.30 -13.61
C VAL A 112 10.84 -3.58 -12.55
N VAL A 113 11.30 -3.56 -11.28
CA VAL A 113 10.58 -2.92 -10.18
C VAL A 113 10.41 -1.42 -10.41
N GLN A 114 11.42 -0.74 -10.96
CA GLN A 114 11.35 0.70 -11.25
C GLN A 114 10.27 1.07 -12.28
N LYS A 115 9.80 0.11 -13.07
CA LYS A 115 8.74 0.32 -14.07
C LYS A 115 7.33 0.06 -13.53
N ILE A 116 7.19 -0.42 -12.29
CA ILE A 116 5.88 -0.61 -11.67
C ILE A 116 5.25 0.76 -11.41
N VAL A 117 4.14 1.04 -12.09
CA VAL A 117 3.36 2.26 -11.86
C VAL A 117 2.20 1.93 -10.93
N LEU A 118 2.30 2.40 -9.69
CA LEU A 118 1.22 2.25 -8.71
C LEU A 118 0.18 3.36 -8.84
N PRO A 119 -1.10 3.06 -8.54
CA PRO A 119 -2.08 4.11 -8.26
C PRO A 119 -1.54 5.03 -7.17
N LYS A 120 -1.66 6.34 -7.40
CA LYS A 120 -1.19 7.36 -6.47
C LYS A 120 -2.38 7.98 -5.75
N GLY A 121 -2.24 8.17 -4.45
CA GLY A 121 -3.19 8.97 -3.66
C GLY A 121 -3.26 10.39 -4.19
N VAL A 122 -4.36 11.08 -3.90
CA VAL A 122 -4.45 12.52 -4.14
C VAL A 122 -3.31 13.19 -3.37
N GLN A 123 -2.54 14.03 -4.07
CA GLN A 123 -1.44 14.74 -3.45
C GLN A 123 -1.96 16.01 -2.77
N TYR A 124 -1.91 16.04 -1.45
CA TYR A 124 -2.28 17.20 -0.66
C TYR A 124 -1.06 18.04 -0.31
N SER A 125 -1.31 19.33 -0.11
CA SER A 125 -0.35 20.32 0.33
C SER A 125 -0.95 21.17 1.45
N THR A 126 -0.15 22.02 2.07
CA THR A 126 -0.64 22.98 3.09
C THR A 126 -1.73 23.90 2.56
N LYS A 127 -1.79 24.14 1.24
CA LYS A 127 -2.86 24.93 0.60
C LYS A 127 -4.23 24.24 0.63
N ASN A 128 -4.25 22.93 0.83
CA ASN A 128 -5.49 22.15 0.94
C ASN A 128 -6.02 22.12 2.37
N LEU A 129 -5.26 22.60 3.35
CA LEU A 129 -5.64 22.59 4.75
C LEU A 129 -6.29 23.91 5.17
N THR A 130 -7.23 23.80 6.10
CA THR A 130 -7.68 24.95 6.89
C THR A 130 -6.72 25.11 8.07
N ILE A 131 -5.90 26.16 8.06
CA ILE A 131 -4.89 26.40 9.10
C ILE A 131 -5.29 27.59 9.96
N SER A 132 -5.37 27.39 11.27
CA SER A 132 -5.58 28.45 12.25
C SER A 132 -4.24 28.95 12.80
N SER A 133 -4.12 30.26 13.00
CA SER A 133 -2.97 30.85 13.72
C SER A 133 -3.06 30.68 15.24
N ASP A 134 -4.21 30.24 15.76
CA ASP A 134 -4.40 29.97 17.18
C ASP A 134 -3.72 28.66 17.58
N ASN A 135 -2.70 28.79 18.43
CA ASN A 135 -1.93 27.67 19.00
C ASN A 135 -2.12 27.59 20.53
N THR A 136 -3.26 28.06 21.06
CA THR A 136 -3.61 27.89 22.47
C THR A 136 -3.95 26.43 22.80
N ASP A 137 -3.82 26.05 24.08
CA ASP A 137 -4.23 24.73 24.56
C ASP A 137 -5.68 24.38 24.21
N SER A 138 -6.57 25.38 24.18
CA SER A 138 -7.98 25.20 23.80
C SER A 138 -8.14 24.86 22.32
N ALA A 139 -7.38 25.53 21.44
CA ALA A 139 -7.37 25.21 20.01
C ALA A 139 -6.83 23.80 19.75
N PHE A 140 -5.75 23.40 20.43
CA PHE A 140 -5.22 22.03 20.35
C PHE A 140 -6.20 20.98 20.86
N SER A 141 -6.86 21.22 22.00
CA SER A 141 -7.86 20.30 22.56
C SER A 141 -9.05 20.13 21.63
N THR A 142 -9.52 21.22 21.01
CA THR A 142 -10.61 21.19 20.03
C THR A 142 -10.19 20.43 18.77
N TYR A 143 -9.00 20.71 18.25
CA TYR A 143 -8.43 20.00 17.10
C TYR A 143 -8.37 18.48 17.34
N ALA A 144 -7.76 18.05 18.44
CA ALA A 144 -7.61 16.61 18.70
C ALA A 144 -8.92 15.91 18.99
N LYS A 145 -9.88 16.59 19.64
CA LYS A 145 -11.24 16.07 19.77
C LYS A 145 -11.85 15.81 18.40
N ASN A 146 -11.82 16.80 17.50
CA ASN A 146 -12.41 16.69 16.17
C ASN A 146 -11.74 15.60 15.32
N VAL A 147 -10.41 15.51 15.36
CA VAL A 147 -9.65 14.45 14.66
C VAL A 147 -9.97 13.09 15.25
N GLY A 148 -9.94 12.96 16.57
CA GLY A 148 -10.22 11.72 17.29
C GLY A 148 -11.64 11.20 17.02
N GLU A 149 -12.65 12.07 17.09
CA GLU A 149 -14.04 11.73 16.77
C GLU A 149 -14.20 11.32 15.30
N THR A 150 -13.52 12.01 14.38
CA THR A 150 -13.56 11.70 12.95
C THR A 150 -12.97 10.32 12.65
N ILE A 151 -11.79 10.01 13.21
CA ILE A 151 -11.15 8.69 13.07
C ILE A 151 -11.99 7.62 13.76
N GLN A 152 -12.42 7.83 15.00
CA GLN A 152 -13.23 6.86 15.75
C GLN A 152 -14.53 6.50 15.00
N THR A 153 -15.19 7.51 14.42
CA THR A 153 -16.41 7.28 13.62
C THR A 153 -16.09 6.44 12.40
N PHE A 154 -15.02 6.77 11.67
CA PHE A 154 -14.58 5.99 10.51
C PHE A 154 -14.29 4.53 10.90
N SER A 155 -13.48 4.30 11.93
CA SER A 155 -13.11 2.96 12.37
C SER A 155 -14.28 2.13 12.88
N SER A 156 -15.23 2.76 13.56
CA SER A 156 -16.46 2.08 14.01
C SER A 156 -17.40 1.77 12.85
N SER A 157 -17.32 2.53 11.76
CA SER A 157 -18.12 2.32 10.54
C SER A 157 -17.49 1.33 9.56
N GLN A 158 -16.19 1.03 9.69
CA GLN A 158 -15.47 0.13 8.79
C GLN A 158 -15.86 -1.33 9.08
N ARG A 159 -16.64 -1.91 8.17
CA ARG A 159 -17.21 -3.27 8.33
C ARG A 159 -16.41 -4.36 7.63
N ILE A 160 -15.51 -3.97 6.74
CA ILE A 160 -14.79 -4.88 5.85
C ILE A 160 -13.32 -4.87 6.24
N ASN A 161 -12.71 -6.05 6.25
CA ASN A 161 -11.26 -6.20 6.31
C ASN A 161 -10.76 -6.38 4.88
N GLU A 162 -10.04 -5.37 4.38
CA GLU A 162 -9.56 -5.30 3.00
C GLU A 162 -8.62 -6.48 2.67
N LEU A 163 -7.74 -6.83 3.60
CA LEU A 163 -6.79 -7.95 3.43
C LEU A 163 -7.51 -9.29 3.37
N ALA A 164 -8.57 -9.47 4.17
CA ALA A 164 -9.39 -10.68 4.13
C ALA A 164 -10.12 -10.81 2.79
N VAL A 165 -10.64 -9.71 2.24
CA VAL A 165 -11.29 -9.70 0.91
C VAL A 165 -10.28 -10.03 -0.19
N VAL A 166 -9.07 -9.48 -0.14
CA VAL A 166 -8.00 -9.80 -1.10
C VAL A 166 -7.61 -11.28 -1.01
N ALA A 167 -7.44 -11.82 0.21
CA ALA A 167 -7.14 -13.23 0.40
C ALA A 167 -8.26 -14.15 -0.10
N GLU A 168 -9.52 -13.81 0.16
CA GLU A 168 -10.71 -14.49 -0.37
C GLU A 168 -10.68 -14.51 -1.91
N ALA A 169 -10.45 -13.37 -2.55
CA ALA A 169 -10.39 -13.27 -4.01
C ALA A 169 -9.24 -14.10 -4.62
N LEU A 170 -8.07 -14.13 -3.99
CA LEU A 170 -6.93 -14.93 -4.45
C LEU A 170 -7.19 -16.43 -4.33
N SER A 171 -7.74 -16.87 -3.19
CA SER A 171 -8.04 -18.28 -2.92
C SER A 171 -9.14 -18.83 -3.83
N THR A 172 -10.17 -18.04 -4.11
CA THR A 172 -11.30 -18.42 -4.96
C THR A 172 -11.07 -18.12 -6.44
N LYS A 173 -10.02 -17.35 -6.77
CA LYS A 173 -9.76 -16.78 -8.10
C LYS A 173 -10.95 -15.95 -8.63
N ASP A 174 -11.77 -15.42 -7.72
CA ASP A 174 -12.94 -14.63 -8.06
C ASP A 174 -12.65 -13.13 -7.97
N SER A 175 -12.52 -12.48 -9.13
CA SER A 175 -12.36 -11.04 -9.21
C SER A 175 -13.61 -10.26 -8.77
N ALA A 176 -14.80 -10.86 -8.78
CA ALA A 176 -16.03 -10.18 -8.36
C ALA A 176 -16.02 -9.88 -6.85
N THR A 177 -15.39 -10.74 -6.05
CA THR A 177 -15.16 -10.53 -4.61
C THR A 177 -14.42 -9.22 -4.33
N LEU A 178 -13.51 -8.78 -5.21
CA LEU A 178 -12.78 -7.52 -5.07
C LEU A 178 -13.68 -6.27 -5.21
N GLN A 179 -14.91 -6.41 -5.71
CA GLN A 179 -15.85 -5.29 -5.73
C GLN A 179 -16.27 -4.84 -4.33
N LYS A 180 -16.17 -5.72 -3.33
CA LYS A 180 -16.40 -5.39 -1.91
C LYS A 180 -15.45 -4.27 -1.44
N LEU A 181 -14.26 -4.13 -2.02
CA LEU A 181 -13.30 -3.06 -1.67
C LEU A 181 -13.77 -1.66 -2.08
N SER A 182 -14.79 -1.55 -2.95
CA SER A 182 -15.31 -0.25 -3.40
C SER A 182 -15.93 0.57 -2.27
N SER A 183 -16.56 -0.07 -1.30
CA SER A 183 -17.07 0.64 -0.12
C SER A 183 -15.93 1.16 0.74
N SER A 184 -14.88 0.37 0.98
CA SER A 184 -13.69 0.84 1.72
C SER A 184 -13.07 2.05 1.04
N ILE A 185 -12.89 2.03 -0.28
CA ILE A 185 -12.38 3.19 -1.05
C ILE A 185 -13.23 4.44 -0.80
N ASN A 186 -14.55 4.30 -0.84
CA ASN A 186 -15.45 5.43 -0.58
C ASN A 186 -15.38 5.92 0.87
N ASP A 187 -15.21 5.02 1.83
CA ASP A 187 -15.09 5.34 3.25
C ASP A 187 -13.78 6.12 3.53
N TYR A 188 -12.64 5.68 2.97
CA TYR A 188 -11.37 6.41 3.07
C TYR A 188 -11.46 7.80 2.43
N ARG A 189 -12.05 7.90 1.24
CA ARG A 189 -12.27 9.19 0.57
C ARG A 189 -13.17 10.12 1.39
N ALA A 190 -14.18 9.58 2.06
CA ALA A 190 -15.05 10.36 2.93
C ALA A 190 -14.31 10.81 4.20
N LEU A 191 -13.46 9.96 4.76
CA LEU A 191 -12.58 10.31 5.88
C LEU A 191 -11.63 11.45 5.51
N GLU A 192 -10.94 11.37 4.37
CA GLU A 192 -10.04 12.43 3.90
C GLU A 192 -10.73 13.78 3.82
N LYS A 193 -11.94 13.82 3.23
CA LYS A 193 -12.74 15.06 3.14
C LYS A 193 -13.07 15.63 4.52
N LYS A 194 -13.41 14.77 5.49
CA LYS A 194 -13.69 15.19 6.86
C LYS A 194 -12.44 15.72 7.55
N LEU A 195 -11.29 15.06 7.37
CA LEU A 195 -10.02 15.51 7.94
C LEU A 195 -9.55 16.84 7.35
N LEU A 196 -9.70 17.04 6.04
CA LEU A 196 -9.38 18.31 5.37
C LEU A 196 -10.24 19.49 5.86
N ALA A 197 -11.48 19.20 6.26
CA ALA A 197 -12.41 20.21 6.81
C ALA A 197 -12.08 20.62 8.25
N ILE A 198 -11.23 19.87 8.97
CA ILE A 198 -10.80 20.22 10.32
C ILE A 198 -9.77 21.36 10.26
N SER A 199 -10.05 22.43 10.98
CA SER A 199 -9.09 23.52 11.18
C SER A 199 -7.95 23.07 12.10
N ALA A 200 -6.73 23.00 11.57
CA ALA A 200 -5.54 22.61 12.30
C ALA A 200 -4.75 23.84 12.80
N PRO A 201 -4.35 23.91 14.07
CA PRO A 201 -3.36 24.89 14.54
C PRO A 201 -2.09 24.86 13.68
N SER A 202 -1.51 26.02 13.39
CA SER A 202 -0.35 26.14 12.50
C SER A 202 0.83 25.27 12.94
N ALA A 203 1.00 25.07 14.25
CA ALA A 203 2.08 24.26 14.79
C ALA A 203 1.90 22.74 14.53
N VAL A 204 0.68 22.23 14.35
CA VAL A 204 0.39 20.81 14.04
C VAL A 204 0.00 20.58 12.57
N ALA A 205 -0.18 21.63 11.79
CA ALA A 205 -0.54 21.53 10.37
C ALA A 205 0.35 20.57 9.54
N PRO A 206 1.69 20.49 9.75
CA PRO A 206 2.52 19.50 9.04
C PRO A 206 2.18 18.04 9.39
N LEU A 207 1.86 17.75 10.67
CA LEU A 207 1.43 16.43 11.10
C LEU A 207 0.02 16.11 10.59
N HIS A 208 -0.87 17.10 10.56
CA HIS A 208 -2.22 16.95 9.99
C HIS A 208 -2.15 16.64 8.49
N LEU A 209 -1.28 17.34 7.75
CA LEU A 209 -1.06 17.07 6.33
C LEU A 209 -0.61 15.62 6.08
N ARG A 210 0.36 15.14 6.87
CA ARG A 210 0.85 13.76 6.77
C ARG A 210 -0.25 12.73 7.06
N LEU A 211 -1.13 13.03 8.02
CA LEU A 211 -2.26 12.18 8.35
C LEU A 211 -3.22 12.04 7.16
N VAL A 212 -3.63 13.16 6.57
CA VAL A 212 -4.51 13.16 5.39
C VAL A 212 -3.84 12.45 4.22
N GLN A 213 -2.57 12.75 3.95
CA GLN A 213 -1.84 12.14 2.84
C GLN A 213 -1.70 10.63 2.98
N ASN A 214 -1.47 10.14 4.20
CA ASN A 214 -1.35 8.71 4.46
C ASN A 214 -2.67 7.96 4.18
N TYR A 215 -3.82 8.51 4.62
CA TYR A 215 -5.12 7.93 4.27
C TYR A 215 -5.40 7.93 2.76
N ALA A 216 -4.99 8.99 2.04
CA ALA A 216 -5.09 9.04 0.59
C ALA A 216 -4.23 7.97 -0.11
N ASN A 217 -3.05 7.69 0.44
CA ASN A 217 -2.18 6.64 -0.06
C ASN A 217 -2.74 5.24 0.24
N ILE A 218 -3.39 5.05 1.39
CA ILE A 218 -4.12 3.82 1.73
C ILE A 218 -5.27 3.61 0.74
N GLU A 219 -6.08 4.64 0.47
CA GLU A 219 -7.15 4.59 -0.54
C GLU A 219 -6.62 4.11 -1.90
N ALA A 220 -5.55 4.75 -2.39
CA ALA A 220 -4.94 4.39 -3.66
C ALA A 220 -4.35 2.97 -3.67
N SER A 221 -3.78 2.53 -2.55
CA SER A 221 -3.29 1.16 -2.41
C SER A 221 -4.44 0.16 -2.50
N ILE A 222 -5.60 0.44 -1.90
CA ILE A 222 -6.79 -0.40 -2.03
C ILE A 222 -7.30 -0.42 -3.48
N VAL A 223 -7.28 0.72 -4.17
CA VAL A 223 -7.60 0.78 -5.62
C VAL A 223 -6.68 -0.15 -6.41
N GLY A 224 -5.38 -0.18 -6.11
CA GLY A 224 -4.45 -1.08 -6.77
C GLY A 224 -4.66 -2.56 -6.42
N MET A 225 -4.94 -2.87 -5.15
CA MET A 225 -5.26 -4.22 -4.69
C MET A 225 -6.51 -4.81 -5.38
N LYS A 226 -7.48 -3.97 -5.79
CA LYS A 226 -8.63 -4.41 -6.59
C LYS A 226 -8.25 -5.04 -7.93
N ASN A 227 -7.05 -4.79 -8.42
CA ASN A 227 -6.57 -5.33 -9.69
C ASN A 227 -5.73 -6.59 -9.51
N ILE A 228 -5.57 -7.14 -8.31
CA ILE A 228 -4.62 -8.25 -8.06
C ILE A 228 -4.87 -9.52 -8.88
N VAL A 229 -6.11 -9.77 -9.32
CA VAL A 229 -6.44 -10.92 -10.18
C VAL A 229 -6.14 -10.62 -11.66
N SER A 230 -6.40 -9.39 -12.12
CA SER A 230 -6.23 -8.99 -13.52
C SER A 230 -4.83 -8.45 -13.84
N ASP A 231 -4.16 -7.85 -12.87
CA ASP A 231 -2.81 -7.29 -12.92
C ASP A 231 -2.07 -7.57 -11.60
N PRO A 232 -1.58 -8.82 -11.40
CA PRO A 232 -0.97 -9.26 -10.15
C PRO A 232 0.21 -8.40 -9.69
N VAL A 233 1.04 -7.90 -10.60
CA VAL A 233 2.18 -7.05 -10.24
C VAL A 233 1.73 -5.75 -9.58
N VAL A 234 0.73 -5.08 -10.16
CA VAL A 234 0.15 -3.87 -9.54
C VAL A 234 -0.53 -4.21 -8.23
N GLY A 235 -1.32 -5.29 -8.17
CA GLY A 235 -2.02 -5.69 -6.96
C GLY A 235 -1.08 -6.01 -5.80
N LEU A 236 -0.02 -6.78 -6.03
CA LEU A 236 0.99 -7.12 -5.02
C LEU A 236 1.80 -5.91 -4.57
N ALA A 237 2.26 -5.08 -5.51
CA ALA A 237 2.99 -3.87 -5.17
C ALA A 237 2.11 -2.85 -4.41
N SER A 238 0.80 -2.82 -4.70
CA SER A 238 -0.16 -2.02 -3.94
C SER A 238 -0.44 -2.59 -2.55
N LEU A 239 -0.40 -3.92 -2.39
CA LEU A 239 -0.49 -4.57 -1.07
C LEU A 239 0.75 -4.25 -0.21
N ASP A 240 1.95 -4.25 -0.78
CA ASP A 240 3.16 -3.78 -0.09
C ASP A 240 3.02 -2.32 0.35
N GLN A 241 2.58 -1.45 -0.57
CA GLN A 241 2.36 -0.04 -0.28
C GLN A 241 1.32 0.14 0.84
N TYR A 242 0.21 -0.61 0.83
CA TYR A 242 -0.80 -0.59 1.89
C TYR A 242 -0.19 -0.88 3.26
N ASN A 243 0.62 -1.94 3.38
CA ASN A 243 1.28 -2.30 4.64
C ASN A 243 2.27 -1.22 5.10
N LYS A 244 2.99 -0.61 4.17
CA LYS A 244 3.88 0.52 4.42
C LYS A 244 3.13 1.72 4.99
N GLU A 245 2.02 2.08 4.37
CA GLU A 245 1.22 3.22 4.80
C GLU A 245 0.54 2.97 6.14
N MET A 246 0.07 1.74 6.41
CA MET A 246 -0.43 1.35 7.74
C MET A 246 0.65 1.49 8.82
N THR A 247 1.89 1.04 8.53
CA THR A 247 3.03 1.20 9.46
C THR A 247 3.38 2.69 9.67
N ALA A 248 3.28 3.50 8.62
CA ALA A 248 3.49 4.93 8.71
C ALA A 248 2.40 5.62 9.55
N LEU A 249 1.15 5.13 9.49
CA LEU A 249 0.06 5.61 10.34
C LEU A 249 0.31 5.32 11.82
N ASP A 250 0.80 4.12 12.15
CA ASP A 250 1.18 3.74 13.52
C ASP A 250 2.29 4.65 14.06
N SER A 251 3.30 4.90 13.23
CA SER A 251 4.41 5.81 13.56
C SER A 251 3.90 7.23 13.79
N LEU A 252 3.01 7.70 12.92
CA LEU A 252 2.40 9.03 13.03
C LEU A 252 1.55 9.15 14.30
N ALA A 253 0.85 8.10 14.72
CA ALA A 253 0.10 8.08 15.97
C ALA A 253 1.00 8.25 17.21
N VAL A 254 2.21 7.68 17.18
CA VAL A 254 3.22 7.90 18.22
C VAL A 254 3.72 9.34 18.22
N GLU A 255 3.95 9.93 17.04
CA GLU A 255 4.32 11.34 16.91
C GLU A 255 3.25 12.27 17.47
N TYR A 256 1.97 12.02 17.18
CA TYR A 256 0.85 12.77 17.76
C TYR A 256 0.82 12.70 19.30
N ARG A 257 1.12 11.53 19.86
CA ARG A 257 1.14 11.31 21.32
C ARG A 257 2.27 12.09 22.00
N ASN A 258 3.41 12.16 21.32
CA ASN A 258 4.62 12.80 21.83
C ASN A 258 4.72 14.27 21.42
N TYR A 259 3.76 14.78 20.65
CA TYR A 259 3.78 16.14 20.15
C TYR A 259 3.71 17.14 21.31
N SER A 260 4.73 18.00 21.39
CA SER A 260 4.74 19.17 22.24
C SER A 260 4.95 20.38 21.34
N PRO A 261 4.03 21.35 21.30
CA PRO A 261 4.26 22.57 20.53
C PRO A 261 5.54 23.25 21.04
N ALA A 262 6.37 23.73 20.10
CA ALA A 262 7.50 24.58 20.44
C ALA A 262 6.96 25.85 21.11
N ARG A 263 7.53 26.20 22.27
CA ARG A 263 7.17 27.39 23.04
C ARG A 263 7.61 28.66 22.33
#